data_AF-A0AAU9WAX1-F1
#
_entry.id   AF-A0AAU9WAX1-F1
#
_cell.length_a   1.000
_cell.length_b   1.000
_cell.length_c   1.000
_cell.angle_alpha   90.00
_cell.angle_beta   90.00
_cell.angle_gamma   90.00
#
_symmetry.space_group_name_H-M   'P 1'
#
loop_
_entity.id
_entity.type
_entity.pdbx_description
1 polymer ?
#
loop_
_entity_poly.entity_id
_entity_poly.type
_entity_poly.pdbx_seq_one_letter_code
_entity_poly.pdbx_strand_id
1 'polypeptide(L)'
;MTVNLEEYFRTTFEDKILVKMPEREDDHLTPATRLLEKRREMSEVEQALAAQKEEFQMKMESLQQRREELDRKEYQLKESLLKFDKFLKENDSKRARALKKAAEERDMRRAKDREIARLKEETATLMKERDHIQYKLERNVIYQQYLEKVLESAEEFQEIREVIARYDTLTATHQDLLERETKNQEKYEKEKGRLVKFTEEKNNEILNYNNQLAHLQTQLERAQSVAVKWESQWTHIQNTAAKKTLLLGRIKMATHNLFMLVNRHLKQNTVIEHTEKQLEKIQVFIQDLTQITNEIKRAETAATNATSAMS
;
A
#
# COMPACT_ATOMS: atom_id res chain seq x y z
N MET A 1 36.73 75.99 -80.25
CA MET A 1 37.50 76.84 -81.18
C MET A 1 38.04 75.92 -82.26
N THR A 2 37.30 75.80 -83.36
CA THR A 2 37.74 75.03 -84.54
C THR A 2 38.82 75.83 -85.22
N VAL A 3 40.09 75.56 -84.85
CA VAL A 3 41.24 76.08 -85.58
C VAL A 3 41.12 75.48 -86.99
N ASN A 4 40.80 76.32 -87.96
CA ASN A 4 40.75 75.92 -89.36
C ASN A 4 42.18 75.52 -89.75
N LEU A 5 42.48 74.21 -89.67
CA LEU A 5 43.80 73.67 -89.97
C LEU A 5 44.24 74.06 -91.38
N GLU A 6 43.29 74.23 -92.31
CA GLU A 6 43.56 74.71 -93.66
C GLU A 6 44.08 76.15 -93.66
N GLU A 7 43.53 77.01 -92.81
CA GLU A 7 43.97 78.40 -92.67
C GLU A 7 45.31 78.47 -91.92
N TYR A 8 45.50 77.68 -90.86
CA TYR A 8 46.78 77.58 -90.15
C TYR A 8 47.92 77.08 -91.05
N PHE A 9 47.67 76.02 -91.84
CA PHE A 9 48.64 75.53 -92.80
C PHE A 9 48.84 76.53 -93.94
N ARG A 10 47.79 77.20 -94.44
CA ARG A 10 47.92 78.25 -95.47
C ARG A 10 48.79 79.40 -94.97
N THR A 11 48.55 79.94 -93.78
CA THR A 11 49.35 81.03 -93.21
C THR A 11 50.78 80.60 -92.92
N THR A 12 51.00 79.38 -92.39
CA THR A 12 52.38 78.91 -92.13
C THR A 12 53.14 78.53 -93.40
N PHE A 13 52.46 78.10 -94.46
CA PHE A 13 53.06 77.87 -95.78
C PHE A 13 53.36 79.19 -96.49
N GLU A 14 52.45 80.16 -96.40
CA GLU A 14 52.65 81.51 -96.96
C GLU A 14 53.79 82.25 -96.24
N ASP A 15 53.88 82.21 -94.91
CA ASP A 15 54.93 82.91 -94.15
C ASP A 15 56.32 82.25 -94.21
N LYS A 16 56.40 80.93 -94.42
CA LYS A 16 57.70 80.20 -94.38
C LYS A 16 58.25 79.77 -95.73
N ILE A 17 57.45 79.73 -96.80
CA ILE A 17 57.89 79.24 -98.11
C ILE A 17 57.84 80.33 -99.20
N LEU A 18 57.09 81.43 -99.03
CA LEU A 18 57.27 82.61 -99.90
C LEU A 18 58.53 83.39 -99.50
N VAL A 19 59.62 83.11 -100.18
CA VAL A 19 60.76 84.02 -100.25
C VAL A 19 60.28 85.34 -100.89
N LYS A 20 60.10 86.40 -100.09
CA LYS A 20 59.87 87.76 -100.60
C LYS A 20 61.06 88.15 -101.48
N MET A 21 60.84 88.21 -102.79
CA MET A 21 61.81 88.73 -103.76
C MET A 21 62.02 90.24 -103.52
N PRO A 22 63.26 90.73 -103.36
CA PRO A 22 63.53 92.17 -103.24
C PRO A 22 63.14 92.96 -104.51
N GLU A 23 62.64 94.19 -104.34
CA GLU A 23 62.29 95.10 -105.44
C GLU A 23 63.54 95.60 -106.19
N ARG A 24 63.41 95.73 -107.52
CA ARG A 24 64.48 96.04 -108.48
C ARG A 24 64.75 97.54 -108.58
N GLU A 25 66.02 97.94 -108.47
CA GLU A 25 66.56 99.10 -109.19
C GLU A 25 67.63 98.60 -110.17
N ASP A 26 67.17 98.21 -111.36
CA ASP A 26 67.96 97.81 -112.52
C ASP A 26 68.05 99.00 -113.48
N ASP A 27 69.15 99.75 -113.46
CA ASP A 27 69.60 100.42 -114.68
C ASP A 27 71.11 100.23 -114.84
N HIS A 28 71.47 99.48 -115.89
CA HIS A 28 72.82 99.22 -116.43
C HIS A 28 73.61 97.97 -115.96
N LEU A 29 73.03 96.76 -116.00
CA LEU A 29 73.81 95.50 -115.98
C LEU A 29 73.41 94.48 -117.06
N THR A 30 74.41 93.78 -117.61
CA THR A 30 74.35 92.90 -118.79
C THR A 30 73.79 91.49 -118.50
N PRO A 31 73.27 90.76 -119.50
CA PRO A 31 72.63 89.44 -119.31
C PRO A 31 73.47 88.36 -118.60
N ALA A 32 74.82 88.47 -118.62
CA ALA A 32 75.72 87.49 -118.01
C ALA A 32 75.80 87.60 -116.48
N THR A 33 75.69 88.79 -115.90
CA THR A 33 75.73 89.01 -114.44
C THR A 33 74.44 88.55 -113.76
N ARG A 34 73.28 88.73 -114.42
CA ARG A 34 71.98 88.17 -113.96
C ARG A 34 72.00 86.64 -113.85
N LEU A 35 72.74 85.95 -114.72
CA LEU A 35 72.84 84.49 -114.69
C LEU A 35 73.70 84.00 -113.51
N LEU A 36 74.74 84.76 -113.16
CA LEU A 36 75.62 84.47 -112.02
C LEU A 36 74.91 84.70 -110.68
N GLU A 37 74.15 85.78 -110.54
CA GLU A 37 73.29 85.99 -109.37
C GLU A 37 72.22 84.91 -109.25
N LYS A 38 71.55 84.54 -110.35
CA LYS A 38 70.60 83.43 -110.34
C LYS A 38 71.23 82.08 -109.97
N ARG A 39 72.49 81.83 -110.36
CA ARG A 39 73.24 80.64 -109.92
C ARG A 39 73.60 80.69 -108.44
N ARG A 40 73.97 81.86 -107.92
CA ARG A 40 74.27 82.04 -106.50
C ARG A 40 73.01 81.89 -105.65
N GLU A 41 71.89 82.51 -106.03
CA GLU A 41 70.59 82.32 -105.39
C GLU A 41 70.16 80.85 -105.42
N MET A 42 70.34 80.16 -106.56
CA MET A 42 70.03 78.74 -106.68
C MET A 42 70.90 77.89 -105.75
N SER A 43 72.19 78.20 -105.62
CA SER A 43 73.10 77.52 -104.69
C SER A 43 72.76 77.79 -103.22
N GLU A 44 72.38 79.02 -102.87
CA GLU A 44 71.97 79.39 -101.50
C GLU A 44 70.65 78.70 -101.12
N VAL A 45 69.68 78.62 -102.06
CA VAL A 45 68.43 77.88 -101.88
C VAL A 45 68.67 76.37 -101.81
N GLU A 46 69.55 75.81 -102.65
CA GLU A 46 69.91 74.38 -102.59
C GLU A 46 70.60 74.03 -101.27
N GLN A 47 71.47 74.89 -100.76
CA GLN A 47 72.16 74.69 -99.49
C GLN A 47 71.21 74.81 -98.30
N ALA A 48 70.28 75.78 -98.31
CA ALA A 48 69.22 75.89 -97.31
C ALA A 48 68.26 74.70 -97.35
N LEU A 49 67.92 74.21 -98.55
CA LEU A 49 67.09 73.01 -98.73
C LEU A 49 67.81 71.74 -98.23
N ALA A 50 69.12 71.63 -98.45
CA ALA A 50 69.93 70.53 -97.93
C ALA A 50 69.97 70.54 -96.39
N ALA A 51 70.19 71.71 -95.77
CA ALA A 51 70.14 71.87 -94.32
C ALA A 51 68.76 71.52 -93.74
N GLN A 52 67.67 71.94 -94.41
CA GLN A 52 66.31 71.61 -93.98
C GLN A 52 66.01 70.10 -94.11
N LYS A 53 66.53 69.44 -95.15
CA LYS A 53 66.41 67.98 -95.31
C LYS A 53 67.17 67.22 -94.23
N GLU A 54 68.36 67.67 -93.87
CA GLU A 54 69.17 67.08 -92.79
C GLU A 54 68.50 67.29 -91.43
N GLU A 55 67.97 68.49 -91.15
CA GLU A 55 67.21 68.77 -89.93
C GLU A 55 65.93 67.92 -89.84
N PHE A 56 65.21 67.75 -90.96
CA PHE A 56 64.04 66.89 -91.03
C PHE A 56 64.41 65.42 -90.80
N GLN A 57 65.51 64.95 -91.39
CA GLN A 57 66.00 63.59 -91.20
C GLN A 57 66.38 63.32 -89.74
N MET A 58 67.12 64.22 -89.09
CA MET A 58 67.45 64.12 -87.66
C MET A 58 66.18 64.10 -86.78
N LYS A 59 65.19 64.94 -87.09
CA LYS A 59 63.90 64.94 -86.38
C LYS A 59 63.13 63.63 -86.59
N MET A 60 63.13 63.09 -87.80
CA MET A 60 62.51 61.80 -88.10
C MET A 60 63.18 60.63 -87.38
N GLU A 61 64.51 60.61 -87.32
CA GLU A 61 65.25 59.58 -86.57
C GLU A 61 65.00 59.68 -85.06
N SER A 62 64.97 60.89 -84.50
CA SER A 62 64.63 61.12 -83.08
C SER A 62 63.20 60.67 -82.75
N LEU A 63 62.23 60.98 -83.62
CA LEU A 63 60.84 60.53 -83.48
C LEU A 63 60.72 59.01 -83.61
N GLN A 64 61.45 58.39 -84.53
CA GLN A 64 61.49 56.95 -84.69
C GLN A 64 62.06 56.25 -83.44
N GLN A 65 63.18 56.74 -82.90
CA GLN A 65 63.75 56.24 -81.65
C GLN A 65 62.76 56.40 -80.48
N ARG A 66 62.11 57.55 -80.37
CA ARG A 66 61.10 57.81 -79.33
C ARG A 66 59.91 56.85 -79.44
N ARG A 67 59.49 56.54 -80.67
CA ARG A 67 58.41 55.59 -80.94
C ARG A 67 58.80 54.18 -80.54
N GLU A 68 59.99 53.72 -80.93
CA GLU A 68 60.50 52.40 -80.54
C GLU A 68 60.71 52.26 -79.02
N GLU A 69 61.08 53.35 -78.33
CA GLU A 69 61.19 53.37 -76.88
C GLU A 69 59.81 53.29 -76.21
N LEU A 70 58.81 54.01 -76.74
CA LEU A 70 57.43 53.92 -76.28
C LEU A 70 56.85 52.51 -76.46
N ASP A 71 57.05 51.89 -77.62
CA ASP A 71 56.59 50.53 -77.90
C ASP A 71 57.23 49.51 -76.93
N ARG A 72 58.53 49.67 -76.65
CA ARG A 72 59.25 48.85 -75.64
C ARG A 72 58.67 49.03 -74.24
N LYS A 73 58.42 50.27 -73.83
CA LYS A 73 57.81 50.58 -72.51
C LYS A 73 56.39 50.05 -72.40
N GLU A 74 55.60 50.14 -73.47
CA GLU A 74 54.25 49.59 -73.52
C GLU A 74 54.27 48.07 -73.39
N TYR A 75 55.17 47.39 -74.10
CA TYR A 75 55.34 45.94 -73.99
C TYR A 75 55.73 45.51 -72.56
N GLN A 76 56.71 46.18 -71.95
CA GLN A 76 57.12 45.91 -70.57
C GLN A 76 55.99 46.14 -69.57
N LEU A 77 55.17 47.18 -69.77
CA LEU A 77 54.01 47.45 -68.92
C LEU A 77 52.93 46.37 -69.07
N LYS A 78 52.66 45.93 -70.30
CA LYS A 78 51.72 44.81 -70.56
C LYS A 78 52.21 43.51 -69.90
N GLU A 79 53.50 43.21 -70.00
CA GLU A 79 54.08 42.03 -69.35
C GLU A 79 54.04 42.11 -67.81
N SER A 80 54.33 43.28 -67.25
CA SER A 80 54.27 43.48 -65.79
C SER A 80 52.85 43.40 -65.26
N LEU A 81 51.83 43.89 -66.00
CA LEU A 81 50.42 43.74 -65.66
C LEU A 81 50.00 42.26 -65.63
N LEU A 82 50.41 41.45 -66.61
CA LEU A 82 50.13 40.02 -66.62
C LEU A 82 50.77 39.30 -65.42
N LYS A 83 52.01 39.65 -65.07
CA LYS A 83 52.70 39.13 -63.89
C LYS A 83 51.98 39.55 -62.60
N PHE A 84 51.52 40.79 -62.51
CA PHE A 84 50.77 41.31 -61.36
C PHE A 84 49.41 40.62 -61.20
N ASP A 85 48.64 40.45 -62.28
CA ASP A 85 47.37 39.73 -62.26
C ASP A 85 47.56 38.28 -61.80
N LYS A 86 48.60 37.60 -62.32
CA LYS A 86 48.96 36.25 -61.87
C LYS A 86 49.32 36.23 -60.37
N PHE A 87 50.13 37.18 -59.92
CA PHE A 87 50.51 37.29 -58.51
C PHE A 87 49.29 37.54 -57.60
N LEU A 88 48.38 38.43 -57.99
CA LEU A 88 47.14 38.70 -57.25
C LEU A 88 46.28 37.44 -57.14
N LYS A 89 46.04 36.73 -58.25
CA LYS A 89 45.30 35.46 -58.25
C LYS A 89 45.93 34.40 -57.35
N GLU A 90 47.26 34.26 -57.40
CA GLU A 90 47.98 33.32 -56.54
C GLU A 90 47.92 33.72 -55.06
N ASN A 91 48.04 35.01 -54.75
CA ASN A 91 47.95 35.53 -53.39
C ASN A 91 46.54 35.35 -52.82
N ASP A 92 45.50 35.69 -53.59
CA ASP A 92 44.10 35.47 -53.21
C ASP A 92 43.82 33.99 -53.00
N SER A 93 44.37 33.11 -53.85
CA SER A 93 44.26 31.66 -53.66
C SER A 93 44.96 31.18 -52.37
N LYS A 94 46.14 31.72 -52.04
CA LYS A 94 46.84 31.43 -50.78
C LYS A 94 46.05 31.94 -49.57
N ARG A 95 45.52 33.16 -49.65
CA ARG A 95 44.68 33.76 -48.60
C ARG A 95 43.40 32.96 -48.38
N ALA A 96 42.71 32.57 -49.45
CA ALA A 96 41.50 31.75 -49.38
C ALA A 96 41.77 30.39 -48.73
N ARG A 97 42.87 29.71 -49.11
CA ARG A 97 43.27 28.45 -48.47
C ARG A 97 43.60 28.63 -46.98
N ALA A 98 44.34 29.67 -46.62
CA ALA A 98 44.68 29.95 -45.22
C ALA A 98 43.42 30.25 -44.39
N LEU A 99 42.48 31.05 -44.92
CA LEU A 99 41.21 31.33 -44.27
C LEU A 99 40.34 30.08 -44.10
N LYS A 100 40.25 29.23 -45.14
CA LYS A 100 39.52 27.96 -45.07
C LYS A 100 40.11 27.04 -44.00
N LYS A 101 41.44 26.86 -43.99
CA LYS A 101 42.12 26.03 -42.98
C LYS A 101 41.91 26.57 -41.56
N ALA A 102 41.99 27.89 -41.38
CA ALA A 102 41.74 28.52 -40.09
C ALA A 102 40.27 28.42 -39.65
N ALA A 103 39.32 28.32 -40.57
CA ALA A 103 37.92 28.05 -40.25
C ALA A 103 37.72 26.59 -39.81
N GLU A 104 38.26 25.64 -40.59
CA GLU A 104 38.21 24.21 -40.28
C GLU A 104 38.85 23.90 -38.93
N GLU A 105 40.00 24.49 -38.61
CA GLU A 105 40.65 24.33 -37.30
C GLU A 105 39.81 24.90 -36.14
N ARG A 106 39.12 26.03 -36.36
CA ARG A 106 38.19 26.60 -35.35
C ARG A 106 37.00 25.69 -35.10
N ASP A 107 36.43 25.11 -36.16
CA ASP A 107 35.28 24.21 -36.02
C ASP A 107 35.68 22.89 -35.37
N MET A 108 36.85 22.34 -35.73
CA MET A 108 37.44 21.17 -35.05
C MET A 108 37.67 21.43 -33.56
N ARG A 109 38.22 22.60 -33.20
CA ARG A 109 38.41 23.00 -31.80
C ARG A 109 37.07 23.08 -31.07
N ARG A 110 36.06 23.73 -31.65
CA ARG A 110 34.70 23.81 -31.06
C ARG A 110 34.05 22.44 -30.88
N ALA A 111 34.29 21.49 -31.78
CA ALA A 111 33.80 20.12 -31.63
C ALA A 111 34.50 19.41 -30.45
N LYS A 112 35.83 19.56 -30.33
CA LYS A 112 36.59 18.98 -29.20
C LYS A 112 36.25 19.64 -27.87
N ASP A 113 36.04 20.94 -27.81
CA ASP A 113 35.64 21.64 -26.59
C ASP A 113 34.27 21.16 -26.09
N ARG A 114 33.32 20.91 -27.00
CA ARG A 114 32.02 20.29 -26.66
C ARG A 114 32.18 18.88 -26.12
N GLU A 115 33.04 18.08 -26.73
CA GLU A 115 33.32 16.71 -26.26
C GLU A 115 33.98 16.71 -24.87
N ILE A 116 34.94 17.61 -24.63
CA ILE A 116 35.57 17.80 -23.32
C ILE A 116 34.53 18.18 -22.27
N ALA A 117 33.61 19.09 -22.60
CA ALA A 117 32.54 19.49 -21.68
C ALA A 117 31.64 18.30 -21.32
N ARG A 118 31.23 17.51 -22.32
CA ARG A 118 30.42 16.30 -22.12
C ARG A 118 31.13 15.29 -21.21
N LEU A 119 32.38 14.95 -21.51
CA LEU A 119 33.15 13.98 -20.74
C LEU A 119 33.43 14.45 -19.31
N LYS A 120 33.63 15.76 -19.09
CA LYS A 120 33.75 16.33 -17.74
C LYS A 120 32.46 16.16 -16.93
N GLU A 121 31.31 16.39 -17.55
CA GLU A 121 30.02 16.19 -16.88
C GLU A 121 29.80 14.71 -16.52
N GLU A 122 30.06 13.79 -17.45
CA GLU A 122 29.99 12.35 -17.22
C GLU A 122 30.95 11.89 -16.12
N THR A 123 32.16 12.44 -16.09
CA THR A 123 33.13 12.12 -15.03
C THR A 123 32.62 12.61 -13.67
N ALA A 124 32.02 13.81 -13.61
CA ALA A 124 31.46 14.35 -12.38
C ALA A 124 30.26 13.54 -11.87
N THR A 125 29.38 13.03 -12.75
CA THR A 125 28.26 12.16 -12.35
C THR A 125 28.76 10.82 -11.83
N LEU A 126 29.71 10.18 -12.53
CA LEU A 126 30.30 8.92 -12.09
C LEU A 126 31.05 9.06 -10.75
N MET A 127 31.76 10.17 -10.52
CA MET A 127 32.41 10.44 -9.25
C MET A 127 31.41 10.55 -8.10
N LYS A 128 30.27 11.23 -8.31
CA LYS A 128 29.20 11.30 -7.29
C LYS A 128 28.61 9.93 -6.97
N GLU A 129 28.37 9.10 -7.99
CA GLU A 129 27.84 7.75 -7.79
C GLU A 129 28.83 6.86 -7.04
N ARG A 130 30.12 6.93 -7.40
CA ARG A 130 31.19 6.26 -6.67
C ARG A 130 31.21 6.70 -5.21
N ASP A 131 31.16 8.00 -4.93
CA ASP A 131 31.21 8.52 -3.56
C ASP A 131 29.99 8.06 -2.73
N HIS A 132 28.82 8.01 -3.35
CA HIS A 132 27.61 7.47 -2.71
C HIS A 132 27.73 5.98 -2.38
N ILE A 133 28.25 5.18 -3.32
CA ILE A 133 28.48 3.75 -3.11
C ILE A 133 29.55 3.53 -2.04
N GLN A 134 30.65 4.30 -2.08
CA GLN A 134 31.73 4.24 -1.11
C GLN A 134 31.22 4.55 0.31
N TYR A 135 30.42 5.61 0.46
CA TYR A 135 29.80 5.96 1.73
C TYR A 135 28.92 4.82 2.28
N LYS A 136 28.11 4.19 1.41
CA LYS A 136 27.30 3.02 1.80
C LYS A 136 28.17 1.83 2.20
N LEU A 137 29.26 1.59 1.49
CA LEU A 137 30.19 0.50 1.79
C LEU A 137 30.83 0.69 3.15
N GLU A 138 31.38 1.88 3.42
CA GLU A 138 32.02 2.22 4.70
C GLU A 138 31.07 2.05 5.88
N ARG A 139 29.81 2.47 5.72
CA ARG A 139 28.78 2.26 6.74
C ARG A 139 28.42 0.80 6.98
N ASN A 140 28.49 -0.04 5.95
CA ASN A 140 28.08 -1.44 6.04
C ASN A 140 29.22 -2.41 6.36
N VAL A 141 30.48 -1.98 6.21
CA VAL A 141 31.67 -2.83 6.43
C VAL A 141 31.71 -3.39 7.85
N ILE A 142 31.19 -2.64 8.83
CA ILE A 142 31.12 -3.07 10.23
C ILE A 142 30.26 -4.33 10.41
N TYR A 143 29.20 -4.50 9.60
CA TYR A 143 28.32 -5.67 9.68
C TYR A 143 28.98 -6.88 9.07
N GLN A 144 29.71 -6.70 7.96
CA GLN A 144 30.52 -7.76 7.38
C GLN A 144 31.59 -8.23 8.38
N GLN A 145 32.37 -7.30 8.97
CA GLN A 145 33.38 -7.64 9.97
C GLN A 145 32.79 -8.35 11.19
N TYR A 146 31.59 -7.96 11.61
CA TYR A 146 30.88 -8.64 12.68
C TYR A 146 30.51 -10.08 12.28
N LEU A 147 29.95 -10.27 11.08
CA LEU A 147 29.57 -11.59 10.57
C LEU A 147 30.78 -12.50 10.32
N GLU A 148 31.92 -11.94 9.91
CA GLU A 148 33.20 -12.66 9.82
C GLU A 148 33.63 -13.19 11.20
N LYS A 149 33.54 -12.37 12.26
CA LYS A 149 33.82 -12.82 13.64
C LYS A 149 32.85 -13.89 14.13
N VAL A 150 31.57 -13.78 13.76
CA VAL A 150 30.56 -14.81 14.06
C VAL A 150 30.93 -16.12 13.37
N LEU A 151 31.36 -16.06 12.10
CA LEU A 151 31.81 -17.22 11.34
C LEU A 151 33.07 -17.84 11.96
N GLU A 152 34.04 -17.04 12.38
CA GLU A 152 35.23 -17.52 13.11
C GLU A 152 34.89 -18.26 14.41
N SER A 153 33.81 -17.85 15.07
CA SER A 153 33.36 -18.46 16.35
C SER A 153 32.45 -19.67 16.13
N ALA A 154 31.82 -19.77 14.97
CA ALA A 154 30.82 -20.80 14.65
C ALA A 154 31.39 -21.79 13.62
N GLU A 155 31.99 -22.87 14.13
CA GLU A 155 32.60 -23.94 13.30
C GLU A 155 31.60 -24.66 12.37
N GLU A 156 30.30 -24.48 12.58
CA GLU A 156 29.22 -25.12 11.82
C GLU A 156 28.97 -24.49 10.43
N PHE A 157 29.47 -23.27 10.19
CA PHE A 157 29.22 -22.53 8.94
C PHE A 157 30.53 -22.23 8.22
N GLN A 158 30.53 -22.34 6.89
CA GLN A 158 31.69 -22.03 6.05
C GLN A 158 31.60 -20.64 5.42
N GLU A 159 30.38 -20.13 5.22
CA GLU A 159 30.14 -18.82 4.63
C GLU A 159 29.14 -17.99 5.44
N ILE A 160 29.33 -16.67 5.45
CA ILE A 160 28.37 -15.71 6.04
C ILE A 160 26.95 -15.90 5.50
N ARG A 161 26.82 -16.27 4.22
CA ARG A 161 25.52 -16.48 3.58
C ARG A 161 24.75 -17.65 4.21
N GLU A 162 25.44 -18.67 4.70
CA GLU A 162 24.82 -19.80 5.40
C GLU A 162 24.28 -19.38 6.78
N VAL A 163 25.03 -18.53 7.50
CA VAL A 163 24.59 -17.94 8.77
C VAL A 163 23.31 -17.13 8.57
N ILE A 164 23.27 -16.30 7.53
CA ILE A 164 22.08 -15.50 7.18
C ILE A 164 20.91 -16.42 6.82
N ALA A 165 21.12 -17.42 5.95
CA ALA A 165 20.06 -18.35 5.56
C ALA A 165 19.52 -19.15 6.76
N ARG A 166 20.39 -19.51 7.71
CA ARG A 166 19.97 -20.15 8.96
C ARG A 166 19.15 -19.20 9.84
N TYR A 167 19.58 -17.95 9.98
CA TYR A 167 18.82 -16.93 10.70
C TYR A 167 17.44 -16.70 10.08
N ASP A 168 17.36 -16.60 8.75
CA ASP A 168 16.09 -16.40 8.04
C ASP A 168 15.14 -17.58 8.27
N THR A 169 15.65 -18.81 8.16
CA THR A 169 14.88 -20.03 8.42
C THR A 169 14.42 -20.08 9.89
N LEU A 170 15.29 -19.75 10.83
CA LEU A 170 14.95 -19.75 12.25
C LEU A 170 13.92 -18.67 12.59
N THR A 171 14.04 -17.49 11.98
CA THR A 171 13.09 -16.40 12.17
C THR A 171 11.72 -16.75 11.58
N ALA A 172 11.69 -17.33 10.38
CA ALA A 172 10.45 -17.81 9.76
C ALA A 172 9.77 -18.90 10.60
N THR A 173 10.53 -19.93 11.02
CA THR A 173 9.99 -21.00 11.87
C THR A 173 9.53 -20.48 13.23
N HIS A 174 10.24 -19.53 13.83
CA HIS A 174 9.82 -18.89 15.08
C HIS A 174 8.49 -18.14 14.92
N GLN A 175 8.33 -17.39 13.82
CA GLN A 175 7.09 -16.68 13.52
C GLN A 175 5.92 -17.66 13.32
N ASP A 176 6.13 -18.74 12.58
CA ASP A 176 5.12 -19.79 12.37
C ASP A 176 4.70 -20.45 13.70
N LEU A 177 5.68 -20.71 14.58
CA LEU A 177 5.42 -21.28 15.90
C LEU A 177 4.62 -20.32 16.78
N LEU A 178 4.94 -19.03 16.79
CA LEU A 178 4.19 -18.01 17.54
C LEU A 178 2.74 -17.90 17.05
N GLU A 179 2.52 -17.92 15.73
CA GLU A 179 1.17 -17.89 15.17
C GLU A 179 0.37 -19.15 15.54
N ARG A 180 1.01 -20.32 15.46
CA ARG A 180 0.39 -21.59 15.86
C ARG A 180 0.04 -21.60 17.34
N GLU A 181 0.93 -21.11 18.19
CA GLU A 181 0.70 -21.03 19.64
C GLU A 181 -0.47 -20.09 19.95
N THR A 182 -0.51 -18.92 19.32
CA THR A 182 -1.63 -17.97 19.47
C THR A 182 -2.95 -18.62 19.09
N LYS A 183 -3.01 -19.29 17.93
CA LYS A 183 -4.20 -20.02 17.48
C LYS A 183 -4.60 -21.15 18.43
N ASN A 184 -3.63 -21.87 18.99
CA ASN A 184 -3.89 -22.93 19.97
C ASN A 184 -4.44 -22.36 21.27
N GLN A 185 -3.88 -21.25 21.77
CA GLN A 185 -4.34 -20.58 22.97
C GLN A 185 -5.78 -20.07 22.81
N GLU A 186 -6.12 -19.47 21.66
CA GLU A 186 -7.49 -19.06 21.36
C GLU A 186 -8.48 -20.24 21.38
N LYS A 187 -8.09 -21.37 20.78
CA LYS A 187 -8.91 -22.60 20.81
C LYS A 187 -9.07 -23.12 22.24
N TYR A 188 -7.99 -23.14 23.01
CA TYR A 188 -8.02 -23.59 24.40
C TYR A 188 -8.93 -22.71 25.25
N GLU A 189 -8.81 -21.39 25.17
CA GLU A 189 -9.67 -20.46 25.92
C GLU A 189 -11.14 -20.59 25.49
N LYS A 190 -11.41 -20.85 24.21
CA LYS A 190 -12.77 -21.11 23.72
C LYS A 190 -13.37 -22.39 24.32
N GLU A 191 -12.62 -23.51 24.32
CA GLU A 191 -13.09 -24.76 24.91
C GLU A 191 -13.21 -24.69 26.43
N LYS A 192 -12.27 -24.01 27.09
CA LYS A 192 -12.35 -23.70 28.53
C LYS A 192 -13.60 -22.89 28.86
N GLY A 193 -13.89 -21.85 28.07
CA GLY A 193 -15.12 -21.06 28.21
C GLY A 193 -16.40 -21.89 28.00
N ARG A 194 -16.39 -22.84 27.06
CA ARG A 194 -17.51 -23.80 26.88
C ARG A 194 -17.68 -24.71 28.09
N LEU A 195 -16.58 -25.24 28.64
CA LEU A 195 -16.61 -26.11 29.81
C LEU A 195 -17.16 -25.40 31.05
N VAL A 196 -16.75 -24.15 31.28
CA VAL A 196 -17.26 -23.33 32.40
C VAL A 196 -18.78 -23.16 32.27
N LYS A 197 -19.26 -22.73 31.10
CA LYS A 197 -20.71 -22.58 30.84
C LYS A 197 -21.48 -23.88 31.04
N PHE A 198 -20.99 -24.98 30.49
CA PHE A 198 -21.62 -26.29 30.66
C PHE A 198 -21.68 -26.72 32.14
N THR A 199 -20.62 -26.45 32.90
CA THR A 199 -20.56 -26.77 34.33
C THR A 199 -21.57 -25.93 35.12
N GLU A 200 -21.68 -24.63 34.82
CA GLU A 200 -22.70 -23.75 35.42
C GLU A 200 -24.12 -24.23 35.10
N GLU A 201 -24.40 -24.57 33.85
CA GLU A 201 -25.68 -25.12 33.40
C GLU A 201 -26.03 -26.41 34.16
N LYS A 202 -25.08 -27.36 34.28
CA LYS A 202 -25.29 -28.61 35.02
C LYS A 202 -25.45 -28.40 36.52
N ASN A 203 -24.72 -27.48 37.12
CA ASN A 203 -24.92 -27.12 38.52
C ASN A 203 -26.32 -26.53 38.75
N ASN A 204 -26.80 -25.68 37.84
CA ASN A 204 -28.16 -25.15 37.90
C ASN A 204 -29.22 -26.25 37.75
N GLU A 205 -29.02 -27.21 36.85
CA GLU A 205 -29.90 -28.40 36.73
C GLU A 205 -29.93 -29.21 38.04
N ILE A 206 -28.77 -29.47 38.65
CA ILE A 206 -28.68 -30.19 39.93
C ILE A 206 -29.43 -29.43 41.04
N LEU A 207 -29.26 -28.11 41.14
CA LEU A 207 -29.99 -27.29 42.10
C LEU A 207 -31.49 -27.37 41.89
N ASN A 208 -31.95 -27.34 40.64
CA ASN A 208 -33.37 -27.50 40.31
C ASN A 208 -33.91 -28.88 40.74
N TYR A 209 -33.18 -29.96 40.45
CA TYR A 209 -33.58 -31.31 40.90
C TYR A 209 -33.57 -31.45 42.42
N ASN A 210 -32.60 -30.87 43.12
CA ASN A 210 -32.56 -30.86 44.58
C ASN A 210 -33.76 -30.12 45.17
N ASN A 211 -34.16 -28.99 44.59
CA ASN A 211 -35.37 -28.27 45.01
C ASN A 211 -36.64 -29.10 44.80
N GLN A 212 -36.75 -29.79 43.65
CA GLN A 212 -37.87 -30.70 43.39
C GLN A 212 -37.90 -31.89 44.36
N LEU A 213 -36.73 -32.46 44.66
CA LEU A 213 -36.59 -33.56 45.61
C LEU A 213 -37.03 -33.12 47.02
N ALA A 214 -36.59 -31.96 47.49
CA ALA A 214 -37.00 -31.40 48.77
C ALA A 214 -38.53 -31.16 48.82
N HIS A 215 -39.10 -30.69 47.72
CA HIS A 215 -40.55 -30.51 47.61
C HIS A 215 -41.31 -31.85 47.71
N LEU A 216 -40.86 -32.87 46.97
CA LEU A 216 -41.47 -34.21 47.00
C LEU A 216 -41.30 -34.88 48.37
N GLN A 217 -40.14 -34.74 49.01
CA GLN A 217 -39.91 -35.22 50.38
C GLN A 217 -40.89 -34.59 51.37
N THR A 218 -41.07 -33.26 51.29
CA THR A 218 -42.05 -32.56 52.13
C THR A 218 -43.48 -33.07 51.90
N GLN A 219 -43.85 -33.37 50.65
CA GLN A 219 -45.16 -33.95 50.35
C GLN A 219 -45.30 -35.37 50.93
N LEU A 220 -44.26 -36.19 50.80
CA LEU A 220 -44.22 -37.55 51.33
C LEU A 220 -44.37 -37.55 52.86
N GLU A 221 -43.60 -36.72 53.56
CA GLU A 221 -43.67 -36.58 55.03
C GLU A 221 -45.06 -36.14 55.49
N ARG A 222 -45.69 -35.19 54.78
CA ARG A 222 -47.08 -34.77 55.04
C ARG A 222 -48.05 -35.93 54.87
N ALA A 223 -47.95 -36.67 53.77
CA ALA A 223 -48.81 -37.82 53.50
C ALA A 223 -48.63 -38.92 54.55
N GLN A 224 -47.38 -39.23 54.93
CA GLN A 224 -47.06 -40.18 55.99
C GLN A 224 -47.61 -39.73 57.35
N SER A 225 -47.47 -38.46 57.72
CA SER A 225 -48.04 -37.91 58.96
C SER A 225 -49.56 -38.07 59.01
N VAL A 226 -50.24 -37.81 57.88
CA VAL A 226 -51.69 -38.02 57.77
C VAL A 226 -52.05 -39.50 57.87
N ALA A 227 -51.30 -40.38 57.19
CA ALA A 227 -51.51 -41.83 57.27
C ALA A 227 -51.39 -42.35 58.71
N VAL A 228 -50.32 -42.00 59.42
CA VAL A 228 -50.09 -42.39 60.83
C VAL A 228 -51.23 -41.90 61.73
N LYS A 229 -51.73 -40.67 61.53
CA LYS A 229 -52.89 -40.15 62.28
C LYS A 229 -54.14 -41.03 62.06
N TRP A 230 -54.44 -41.38 60.81
CA TRP A 230 -55.59 -42.22 60.48
C TRP A 230 -55.43 -43.66 60.96
N GLU A 231 -54.23 -44.24 60.88
CA GLU A 231 -53.93 -45.56 61.44
C GLU A 231 -54.14 -45.60 62.96
N SER A 232 -53.72 -44.55 63.67
CA SER A 232 -53.96 -44.42 65.12
C SER A 232 -55.46 -44.37 65.44
N GLN A 233 -56.22 -43.54 64.70
CA GLN A 233 -57.67 -43.46 64.87
C GLN A 233 -58.36 -44.78 64.55
N TRP A 234 -57.96 -45.44 63.47
CA TRP A 234 -58.46 -46.76 63.09
C TRP A 234 -58.19 -47.80 64.18
N THR A 235 -56.97 -47.84 64.71
CA THR A 235 -56.57 -48.73 65.81
C THR A 235 -57.41 -48.46 67.07
N HIS A 236 -57.70 -47.18 67.38
CA HIS A 236 -58.56 -46.82 68.51
C HIS A 236 -60.00 -47.32 68.31
N ILE A 237 -60.56 -47.16 67.11
CA ILE A 237 -61.89 -47.67 66.75
C ILE A 237 -61.90 -49.19 66.86
N GLN A 238 -60.92 -49.89 66.30
CA GLN A 238 -60.80 -51.35 66.38
C GLN A 238 -60.71 -51.85 67.82
N ASN A 239 -59.86 -51.23 68.65
CA ASN A 239 -59.74 -51.59 70.07
C ASN A 239 -61.04 -51.35 70.83
N THR A 240 -61.75 -50.25 70.54
CA THR A 240 -63.05 -49.96 71.15
C THR A 240 -64.11 -50.97 70.72
N ALA A 241 -64.14 -51.32 69.44
CA ALA A 241 -65.03 -52.36 68.92
C ALA A 241 -64.73 -53.72 69.57
N ALA A 242 -63.46 -54.12 69.68
CA ALA A 242 -63.05 -55.35 70.35
C ALA A 242 -63.48 -55.38 71.83
N LYS A 243 -63.30 -54.27 72.57
CA LYS A 243 -63.78 -54.14 73.95
C LYS A 243 -65.30 -54.27 74.05
N LYS A 244 -66.06 -53.62 73.17
CA LYS A 244 -67.52 -53.72 73.12
C LYS A 244 -67.97 -55.14 72.78
N THR A 245 -67.33 -55.81 71.82
CA THR A 245 -67.60 -57.20 71.46
C THR A 245 -67.32 -58.14 72.64
N LEU A 246 -66.22 -57.95 73.37
CA LEU A 246 -65.89 -58.74 74.55
C LEU A 246 -66.91 -58.53 75.68
N LEU A 247 -67.29 -57.27 75.95
CA LEU A 247 -68.31 -56.94 76.96
C LEU A 247 -69.66 -57.57 76.60
N LEU A 248 -70.07 -57.47 75.34
CA LEU A 248 -71.27 -58.13 74.84
C LEU A 248 -71.19 -59.64 75.04
N GLY A 249 -70.05 -60.27 74.70
CA GLY A 249 -69.81 -61.69 74.96
C GLY A 249 -69.95 -62.06 76.44
N ARG A 250 -69.39 -61.27 77.35
CA ARG A 250 -69.52 -61.47 78.80
C ARG A 250 -70.96 -61.35 79.29
N ILE A 251 -71.71 -60.34 78.82
CA ILE A 251 -73.14 -60.16 79.15
C ILE A 251 -73.93 -61.37 78.66
N LYS A 252 -73.70 -61.82 77.42
CA LYS A 252 -74.36 -63.00 76.86
C LYS A 252 -74.08 -64.26 77.70
N MET A 253 -72.83 -64.50 78.09
CA MET A 253 -72.46 -65.64 78.94
C MET A 253 -73.09 -65.56 80.34
N ALA A 254 -73.02 -64.40 81.00
CA ALA A 254 -73.59 -64.21 82.34
C ALA A 254 -75.12 -64.39 82.32
N THR A 255 -75.78 -63.83 81.31
CA THR A 255 -77.21 -64.02 81.07
C THR A 255 -77.54 -65.49 80.86
N HIS A 256 -76.80 -66.17 79.98
CA HIS A 256 -77.02 -67.59 79.72
C HIS A 256 -76.85 -68.43 80.99
N ASN A 257 -75.82 -68.15 81.80
CA ASN A 257 -75.58 -68.83 83.06
C ASN A 257 -76.74 -68.63 84.07
N LEU A 258 -77.21 -67.39 84.22
CA LEU A 258 -78.37 -67.09 85.07
C LEU A 258 -79.65 -67.77 84.55
N PHE A 259 -79.86 -67.78 83.24
CA PHE A 259 -81.01 -68.44 82.62
C PHE A 259 -80.99 -69.94 82.85
N MET A 260 -79.82 -70.57 82.75
CA MET A 260 -79.63 -71.98 83.08
C MET A 260 -79.91 -72.27 84.57
N LEU A 261 -79.58 -71.34 85.47
CA LEU A 261 -79.93 -71.45 86.89
C LEU A 261 -81.45 -71.38 87.11
N VAL A 262 -82.14 -70.45 86.45
CA VAL A 262 -83.61 -70.32 86.48
C VAL A 262 -84.27 -71.60 85.94
N ASN A 263 -83.82 -72.10 84.80
CA ASN A 263 -84.27 -73.37 84.23
C ASN A 263 -84.11 -74.53 85.23
N ARG A 264 -82.96 -74.60 85.91
CA ARG A 264 -82.70 -75.62 86.93
C ARG A 264 -83.68 -75.52 88.12
N HIS A 265 -83.97 -74.31 88.60
CA HIS A 265 -84.94 -74.10 89.68
C HIS A 265 -86.37 -74.46 89.27
N LEU A 266 -86.77 -74.10 88.05
CA LEU A 266 -88.09 -74.43 87.50
C LEU A 266 -88.21 -75.89 87.04
N LYS A 267 -87.13 -76.69 87.11
CA LYS A 267 -87.02 -78.04 86.53
C LYS A 267 -87.43 -78.08 85.05
N GLN A 268 -87.15 -77.00 84.32
CA GLN A 268 -87.40 -76.87 82.88
C GLN A 268 -86.09 -77.01 82.11
N ASN A 269 -86.15 -77.62 80.92
CA ASN A 269 -84.98 -77.79 80.05
C ASN A 269 -85.15 -77.00 78.75
N THR A 270 -85.52 -75.72 78.87
CA THR A 270 -85.73 -74.87 77.68
C THR A 270 -84.42 -74.24 77.20
N VAL A 271 -84.05 -74.50 75.95
CA VAL A 271 -82.88 -73.87 75.31
C VAL A 271 -83.36 -72.64 74.54
N ILE A 272 -82.78 -71.47 74.86
CA ILE A 272 -83.05 -70.21 74.16
C ILE A 272 -81.69 -69.63 73.80
N GLU A 273 -81.44 -69.35 72.53
CA GLU A 273 -80.17 -68.77 72.07
C GLU A 273 -80.13 -67.25 72.18
N HIS A 274 -81.26 -66.57 71.95
CA HIS A 274 -81.33 -65.12 71.99
C HIS A 274 -81.25 -64.60 73.43
N THR A 275 -80.22 -63.80 73.71
CA THR A 275 -79.93 -63.24 75.04
C THR A 275 -81.06 -62.37 75.60
N GLU A 276 -81.74 -61.60 74.76
CA GLU A 276 -82.89 -60.77 75.17
C GLU A 276 -84.01 -61.62 75.76
N LYS A 277 -84.36 -62.71 75.08
CA LYS A 277 -85.39 -63.66 75.54
C LYS A 277 -84.97 -64.44 76.79
N GLN A 278 -83.68 -64.72 76.96
CA GLN A 278 -83.15 -65.29 78.20
C GLN A 278 -83.34 -64.31 79.37
N LEU A 279 -83.01 -63.03 79.19
CA LEU A 279 -83.20 -61.99 80.21
C LEU A 279 -84.67 -61.81 80.58
N GLU A 280 -85.59 -61.81 79.60
CA GLU A 280 -87.04 -61.73 79.86
C GLU A 280 -87.51 -62.85 80.79
N LYS A 281 -87.11 -64.10 80.52
CA LYS A 281 -87.45 -65.23 81.40
C LYS A 281 -86.83 -65.12 82.78
N ILE A 282 -85.56 -64.68 82.88
CA ILE A 282 -84.91 -64.42 84.17
C ILE A 282 -85.67 -63.34 84.94
N GLN A 283 -86.08 -62.26 84.26
CA GLN A 283 -86.83 -61.15 84.85
C GLN A 283 -88.17 -61.62 85.40
N VAL A 284 -88.98 -62.33 84.60
CA VAL A 284 -90.27 -62.87 85.05
C VAL A 284 -90.07 -63.75 86.28
N PHE A 285 -89.08 -64.65 86.26
CA PHE A 285 -88.79 -65.51 87.40
C PHE A 285 -88.38 -64.73 88.66
N ILE A 286 -87.54 -63.69 88.54
CA ILE A 286 -87.16 -62.84 89.67
C ILE A 286 -88.36 -62.05 90.20
N GLN A 287 -89.21 -61.53 89.31
CA GLN A 287 -90.43 -60.80 89.69
C GLN A 287 -91.40 -61.72 90.44
N ASP A 288 -91.62 -62.94 89.95
CA ASP A 288 -92.44 -63.95 90.60
C ASP A 288 -91.90 -64.29 91.99
N LEU A 289 -90.60 -64.59 92.11
CA LEU A 289 -89.97 -64.85 93.42
C LEU A 289 -90.08 -63.65 94.37
N THR A 290 -89.92 -62.44 93.86
CA THR A 290 -90.03 -61.22 94.67
C THR A 290 -91.47 -61.02 95.15
N GLN A 291 -92.46 -61.28 94.28
CA GLN A 291 -93.87 -61.22 94.64
C GLN A 291 -94.19 -62.27 95.71
N ILE A 292 -93.76 -63.52 95.54
CA ILE A 292 -93.94 -64.59 96.54
C ILE A 292 -93.30 -64.20 97.86
N THR A 293 -92.07 -63.68 97.86
CA THR A 293 -91.37 -63.28 99.09
C THR A 293 -92.07 -62.11 99.78
N ASN A 294 -92.60 -61.14 99.02
CA ASN A 294 -93.37 -60.03 99.56
C ASN A 294 -94.74 -60.47 100.10
N GLU A 295 -95.39 -61.44 99.46
CA GLU A 295 -96.62 -62.06 99.95
C GLU A 295 -96.37 -62.84 101.25
N ILE A 296 -95.26 -63.58 101.34
CA ILE A 296 -94.83 -64.25 102.59
C ILE A 296 -94.57 -63.21 103.69
N LYS A 297 -93.87 -62.11 103.40
CA LYS A 297 -93.67 -61.02 104.38
C LYS A 297 -94.97 -60.35 104.82
N ARG A 298 -95.93 -60.19 103.89
CA ARG A 298 -97.28 -59.68 104.20
C ARG A 298 -98.07 -60.67 105.06
N ALA A 299 -97.93 -61.98 104.80
CA ALA A 299 -98.54 -63.03 105.60
C ALA A 299 -97.91 -63.13 107.00
N GLU A 300 -96.59 -62.98 107.13
CA GLU A 300 -95.89 -62.93 108.42
C GLU A 300 -96.29 -61.69 109.23
N THR A 301 -96.39 -60.51 108.59
CA THR A 301 -96.87 -59.29 109.27
C THR A 301 -98.36 -59.36 109.64
N ALA A 302 -99.21 -59.97 108.80
CA ALA A 302 -100.61 -60.21 109.13
C ALA A 302 -100.79 -61.25 110.25
N ALA A 303 -99.96 -62.30 110.27
CA ALA A 303 -99.91 -63.28 111.37
C ALA A 303 -99.45 -62.61 112.67
N THR A 304 -98.45 -61.73 112.62
CA THR A 304 -97.96 -60.99 113.80
C THR A 304 -99.00 -60.02 114.37
N ASN A 305 -99.82 -59.40 113.50
CA ASN A 305 -100.91 -58.51 113.89
C ASN A 305 -102.17 -59.26 114.40
N ALA A 306 -102.40 -60.50 113.94
CA ALA A 306 -103.48 -61.35 114.46
C ALA A 306 -103.17 -61.88 115.88
N THR A 307 -101.90 -62.16 116.19
CA THR A 307 -101.47 -62.57 117.55
C THR A 307 -101.55 -61.43 118.56
N SER A 308 -101.53 -60.17 118.12
CA SER A 308 -101.59 -58.97 118.99
C SER A 308 -103.00 -58.38 119.17
N ALA A 309 -104.03 -58.94 118.52
CA ALA A 309 -105.44 -58.56 118.72
C ALA A 309 -106.23 -59.55 119.59
N MET A 310 -105.62 -60.67 120.01
CA MET A 310 -106.17 -61.64 120.97
C MET A 310 -105.48 -61.57 122.35
N SER A 311 -104.80 -60.47 122.66
CA SER A 311 -104.21 -60.11 123.95
C SER A 311 -104.52 -58.65 124.26
#